data_AF-V5FS37-F1
#
_entry.id   AF-V5FS37-F1
#
_cell.length_a   1.000
_cell.length_b   1.000
_cell.length_c   1.000
_cell.angle_alpha   90.00
_cell.angle_beta   90.00
_cell.angle_gamma   90.00
#
_symmetry.space_group_name_H-M   'P 1'
#
loop_
_entity.id
_entity.type
_entity.pdbx_description
1 polymer ?
#
loop_
_entity_poly.entity_id
_entity_poly.type
_entity_poly.pdbx_seq_one_letter_code
_entity_poly.pdbx_strand_id
1 'polypeptide(L)'
;ASREIRKLKISTDIPDETELFISEFDNEHYYTPDIITKVENGQMTLEVHNYNIHPVEFESQNLQIIPLSNYDYKIITNDDTPTKHRLDSLIRTEHLNKEEKEKLLRLCRKYTDLFKKPGDNLSFTNSVKQEIRTIDDLSIHTKSYRHPLS
;
A
#
# COMPACT_ATOMS: atom_id res chain seq x y z
N ALA A 1 -2.20 16.27 -20.93
CA ALA A 1 -2.11 17.44 -20.04
C ALA A 1 -1.46 17.00 -18.74
N SER A 2 -0.43 17.69 -18.27
CA SER A 2 0.25 17.34 -17.02
C SER A 2 -0.66 17.75 -15.86
N ARG A 3 -1.16 16.78 -15.07
CA ARG A 3 -1.90 17.07 -13.83
C ARG A 3 -0.91 17.63 -12.82
N GLU A 4 -1.13 18.87 -12.38
CA GLU A 4 -0.31 19.47 -11.33
C GLU A 4 -0.96 19.15 -9.97
N ILE A 5 -0.26 18.38 -9.14
CA ILE A 5 -0.67 18.05 -7.77
C ILE A 5 -0.02 19.08 -6.85
N ARG A 6 -0.83 19.77 -6.05
CA ARG A 6 -0.37 20.75 -5.06
C ARG A 6 -0.88 20.44 -3.67
N LYS A 7 -0.05 20.75 -2.68
CA LYS A 7 -0.45 20.75 -1.27
C LYS A 7 -0.78 22.18 -0.85
N LEU A 8 -2.03 22.41 -0.46
CA LEU A 8 -2.51 23.71 0.02
C LEU A 8 -2.66 23.67 1.55
N LYS A 9 -2.30 24.77 2.21
CA LYS A 9 -2.58 24.98 3.64
C LYS A 9 -3.72 25.96 3.76
N ILE A 10 -4.79 25.55 4.43
CA ILE A 10 -6.02 26.35 4.57
C ILE A 10 -6.24 26.64 6.04
N SER A 11 -6.49 27.92 6.36
CA SER A 11 -6.80 28.33 7.73
C SER A 11 -8.18 27.85 8.14
N THR A 12 -8.32 27.47 9.40
CA THR A 12 -9.57 26.94 9.96
C THR A 12 -9.75 27.37 11.40
N ASP A 13 -11.00 27.50 11.82
CA ASP A 13 -11.38 27.77 13.20
C ASP A 13 -11.52 26.48 14.03
N ILE A 14 -11.30 25.32 13.42
CA ILE A 14 -11.31 24.03 14.09
C ILE A 14 -10.13 23.98 15.07
N PRO A 15 -10.30 23.45 16.31
CA PRO A 15 -9.23 23.38 17.29
C PRO A 15 -8.01 22.59 16.80
N ASP A 16 -6.82 23.05 17.20
CA ASP A 16 -5.57 22.31 17.01
C ASP A 16 -5.66 20.89 17.58
N GLU A 17 -4.88 20.00 17.00
CA GLU A 17 -4.83 18.57 17.31
C GLU A 17 -6.08 17.76 16.89
N THR A 18 -7.09 18.40 16.30
CA THR A 18 -8.26 17.69 15.77
C THR A 18 -7.90 16.94 14.48
N GLU A 19 -8.15 15.63 14.44
CA GLU A 19 -8.11 14.82 13.23
C GLU A 19 -9.39 15.01 12.43
N LEU A 20 -9.25 15.24 11.12
CA LEU A 20 -10.33 15.55 10.19
C LEU A 20 -10.33 14.56 9.05
N PHE A 21 -11.53 14.12 8.68
CA PHE A 21 -11.81 13.52 7.40
C PHE A 21 -12.41 14.57 6.47
N ILE A 22 -11.82 14.73 5.30
CA ILE A 22 -12.28 15.63 4.25
C ILE A 22 -12.68 14.75 3.07
N SER A 23 -13.96 14.77 2.75
CA SER A 23 -14.51 13.93 1.68
C SER A 23 -14.02 14.37 0.31
N GLU A 24 -13.92 13.41 -0.60
CA GLU A 24 -13.59 13.68 -2.00
C GLU A 24 -14.50 14.77 -2.60
N PHE A 25 -13.89 15.60 -3.45
CA PHE A 25 -14.59 16.65 -4.17
C PHE A 25 -14.01 16.79 -5.57
N ASP A 26 -14.87 16.77 -6.58
CA ASP A 26 -14.49 16.86 -7.99
C ASP A 26 -15.38 17.87 -8.70
N ASN A 27 -14.78 18.75 -9.49
CA ASN A 27 -15.49 19.68 -10.35
C ASN A 27 -14.76 19.86 -11.69
N GLU A 28 -15.25 20.76 -12.55
CA GLU A 28 -14.67 20.98 -13.88
C GLU A 28 -13.23 21.52 -13.85
N HIS A 29 -12.78 22.04 -12.71
CA HIS A 29 -11.50 22.73 -12.59
C HIS A 29 -10.44 21.98 -11.79
N TYR A 30 -10.85 21.30 -10.71
CA TYR A 30 -9.94 20.64 -9.80
C TYR A 30 -10.59 19.45 -9.10
N TYR A 31 -9.72 18.61 -8.53
CA TYR A 31 -10.09 17.46 -7.74
C TYR A 31 -9.33 17.42 -6.41
N THR A 32 -10.02 17.00 -5.36
CA THR A 32 -9.49 16.75 -4.04
C THR A 32 -9.89 15.32 -3.66
N PRO A 33 -8.93 14.42 -3.37
CA PRO A 33 -9.25 13.06 -2.93
C PRO A 33 -9.80 13.06 -1.50
N ASP A 34 -10.26 11.90 -1.05
CA ASP A 34 -10.46 11.65 0.39
C ASP A 34 -9.15 11.88 1.16
N ILE A 35 -9.21 12.73 2.17
CA ILE A 35 -8.05 13.13 2.96
C ILE A 35 -8.33 12.97 4.44
N ILE A 36 -7.41 12.28 5.12
CA ILE A 36 -7.28 12.35 6.58
C ILE A 36 -6.14 13.31 6.89
N THR A 37 -6.45 14.37 7.64
CA THR A 37 -5.48 15.42 8.01
C THR A 37 -5.67 15.81 9.46
N LYS A 38 -4.69 16.50 10.02
CA LYS A 38 -4.73 16.99 11.40
C LYS A 38 -4.58 18.51 11.38
N VAL A 39 -5.35 19.19 12.23
CA VAL A 39 -5.21 20.64 12.38
C VAL A 39 -3.94 20.95 13.17
N GLU A 40 -3.05 21.72 12.55
CA GLU A 40 -1.80 22.16 13.14
C GLU A 40 -1.65 23.68 12.95
N ASN A 41 -1.55 24.43 14.06
CA ASN A 41 -1.43 25.88 14.06
C ASN A 41 -2.60 26.59 13.35
N GLY A 42 -3.83 26.12 13.56
CA GLY A 42 -5.05 26.62 12.94
C GLY A 42 -5.10 26.40 11.43
N GLN A 43 -4.30 25.45 10.91
CA GLN A 43 -4.26 25.14 9.47
C GLN A 43 -4.47 23.65 9.23
N MET A 44 -5.17 23.34 8.14
CA MET A 44 -5.27 21.99 7.58
C MET A 44 -4.53 21.91 6.25
N THR A 45 -3.92 20.75 5.97
CA THR A 45 -3.26 20.50 4.69
C THR A 45 -4.14 19.66 3.77
N LEU A 46 -4.28 20.11 2.53
CA LEU A 46 -5.11 19.52 1.49
C LEU A 46 -4.30 19.20 0.24
N GLU A 47 -4.61 18.08 -0.41
CA GLU A 47 -4.10 17.75 -1.74
C GLU A 47 -5.13 18.18 -2.79
N VAL A 48 -4.69 18.97 -3.77
CA VAL A 48 -5.53 19.49 -4.85
C VAL A 48 -4.86 19.22 -6.19
N HIS A 49 -5.64 18.64 -7.09
CA HIS A 49 -5.24 18.27 -8.44
C HIS A 49 -5.88 19.27 -9.39
N ASN A 50 -5.09 20.15 -9.99
CA ASN A 50 -5.61 21.10 -10.96
C ASN A 50 -5.69 20.43 -12.34
N TYR A 51 -6.86 20.49 -12.97
CA TYR A 51 -7.06 20.01 -14.34
C TYR A 51 -6.67 21.04 -15.40
N ASN A 52 -6.53 22.30 -15.01
CA ASN A 52 -6.25 23.40 -15.91
C ASN A 52 -4.76 23.64 -16.10
N ILE A 53 -4.41 24.21 -17.25
CA ILE A 53 -3.04 24.64 -17.57
C ILE A 53 -2.65 25.88 -16.75
N HIS A 54 -3.64 26.66 -16.32
CA HIS A 54 -3.45 27.88 -15.54
C HIS A 54 -3.88 27.68 -14.08
N PRO A 55 -3.32 28.46 -13.14
CA PRO A 55 -3.77 28.46 -11.75
C PRO A 55 -5.27 28.80 -11.65
N VAL A 56 -6.00 28.05 -10.83
CA VAL A 56 -7.41 28.29 -10.52
C VAL A 56 -7.53 28.64 -9.04
N GLU A 57 -8.48 29.52 -8.72
CA GLU A 57 -8.81 29.86 -7.35
C GLU A 57 -9.48 28.66 -6.65
N PHE A 58 -9.00 28.33 -5.45
CA PHE A 58 -9.49 27.19 -4.69
C PHE A 58 -10.50 27.65 -3.64
N GLU A 59 -11.70 27.07 -3.65
CA GLU A 59 -12.79 27.40 -2.74
C GLU A 59 -12.99 26.29 -1.72
N SER A 60 -12.47 26.47 -0.49
CA SER A 60 -12.58 25.47 0.58
C SER A 60 -14.00 25.27 1.11
N GLN A 61 -14.92 26.21 0.84
CA GLN A 61 -16.30 26.19 1.34
C GLN A 61 -17.12 25.01 0.79
N ASN A 62 -16.70 24.46 -0.34
CA ASN A 62 -17.37 23.32 -0.98
C ASN A 62 -16.96 21.97 -0.39
N LEU A 63 -15.94 21.94 0.48
CA LEU A 63 -15.46 20.71 1.09
C LEU A 63 -16.35 20.28 2.26
N GLN A 64 -16.67 18.99 2.29
CA GLN A 64 -17.27 18.38 3.46
C GLN A 64 -16.18 17.97 4.45
N ILE A 65 -16.09 18.71 5.56
CA ILE A 65 -15.07 18.52 6.60
C ILE A 65 -15.74 17.98 7.86
N ILE A 66 -15.31 16.80 8.31
CA ILE A 66 -15.92 16.08 9.44
C ILE A 66 -14.82 15.66 10.41
N PRO A 67 -14.96 15.87 11.74
CA PRO A 67 -14.07 15.29 12.72
C PRO A 67 -13.97 13.77 12.56
N LEU A 68 -12.75 13.23 12.52
CA LEU A 68 -12.53 11.79 12.33
C LEU A 68 -13.16 10.97 13.48
N SER A 69 -13.28 11.56 14.67
CA SER A 69 -13.96 10.99 15.83
C SER A 69 -15.45 10.69 15.62
N ASN A 70 -16.08 11.24 14.57
CA ASN A 70 -17.46 10.92 14.21
C ASN A 70 -17.59 9.56 13.51
N TYR A 71 -16.48 8.96 13.09
CA TYR A 71 -16.45 7.64 12.48
C TYR A 71 -16.04 6.59 13.50
N ASP A 72 -16.67 5.42 13.44
CA ASP A 72 -16.14 4.22 14.10
C ASP A 72 -15.08 3.61 13.18
N TYR A 73 -13.80 3.84 13.49
CA TYR A 73 -12.68 3.35 12.71
C TYR A 73 -11.77 2.46 13.55
N LYS A 74 -11.27 1.40 12.93
CA LYS A 74 -10.23 0.56 13.52
C LYS A 74 -8.87 0.94 12.93
N ILE A 75 -7.94 1.34 13.79
CA ILE A 75 -6.54 1.48 13.40
C ILE A 75 -6.00 0.07 13.10
N ILE A 76 -5.73 -0.22 11.84
CA ILE A 76 -5.05 -1.46 11.43
C ILE A 76 -3.57 -1.23 11.66
N THR A 77 -3.02 -1.86 12.68
CA THR A 77 -1.57 -1.89 12.91
C THR A 77 -0.95 -3.01 12.10
N ASN A 78 0.38 -3.01 11.92
CA ASN A 78 1.08 -4.13 11.30
C ASN A 78 0.83 -5.47 12.03
N ASP A 79 0.38 -5.41 13.29
CA ASP A 79 -0.01 -6.57 14.10
C ASP A 79 -1.43 -7.09 13.81
N ASP A 80 -2.28 -6.32 13.12
CA ASP A 80 -3.64 -6.73 12.73
C ASP A 80 -3.71 -7.52 11.42
N THR A 81 -2.57 -7.74 10.74
CA THR A 81 -2.53 -8.74 9.67
C THR A 81 -2.77 -10.11 10.28
N PRO A 82 -3.72 -10.93 9.76
CA PRO A 82 -3.95 -12.25 10.29
C PRO A 82 -2.63 -13.03 10.22
N THR A 83 -2.05 -13.23 11.39
CA THR A 83 -0.81 -13.93 11.65
C THR A 83 -0.88 -15.28 11.00
N LYS A 84 -0.37 -15.43 9.77
CA LYS A 84 -0.01 -16.76 9.31
C LYS A 84 1.42 -17.09 9.69
N HIS A 85 2.41 -16.21 9.51
CA HIS A 85 3.76 -16.53 9.97
C HIS A 85 4.58 -15.26 10.31
N ARG A 86 4.68 -14.89 11.59
CA ARG A 86 5.72 -13.93 12.03
C ARG A 86 7.08 -14.56 11.73
N LEU A 87 8.00 -13.85 11.08
CA LEU A 87 9.32 -14.38 10.71
C LEU A 87 10.04 -15.01 11.92
N ASP A 88 9.91 -14.37 13.09
CA ASP A 88 10.46 -14.84 14.37
C ASP A 88 9.94 -16.24 14.78
N SER A 89 8.74 -16.64 14.34
CA SER A 89 8.16 -17.97 14.60
C SER A 89 8.62 -19.04 13.61
N LEU A 90 9.17 -18.63 12.46
CA LEU A 90 9.70 -19.54 11.44
C LEU A 90 11.18 -19.88 11.67
N ILE A 91 11.91 -19.04 12.39
CA ILE A 91 13.34 -19.21 12.64
C ILE A 91 13.53 -20.01 13.93
N ARG A 92 14.16 -21.18 13.83
CA ARG A 92 14.49 -22.01 14.99
C ARG A 92 15.65 -21.39 15.76
N THR A 93 15.38 -20.74 16.89
CA THR A 93 16.40 -20.07 17.73
C THR A 93 16.59 -20.72 19.11
N GLU A 94 15.99 -21.90 19.35
CA GLU A 94 15.98 -22.55 20.67
C GLU A 94 17.37 -22.97 21.18
N HIS A 95 18.32 -23.19 20.28
CA HIS A 95 19.68 -23.62 20.57
C HIS A 95 20.67 -22.45 20.74
N LEU A 96 20.25 -21.21 20.48
CA LEU A 96 21.14 -20.05 20.48
C LEU A 96 21.19 -19.40 21.86
N ASN A 97 22.35 -18.85 22.20
CA ASN A 97 22.45 -17.99 23.38
C ASN A 97 21.72 -16.65 23.14
N LYS A 98 21.49 -15.89 24.20
CA LYS A 98 20.70 -14.64 24.15
C LYS A 98 21.28 -13.62 23.16
N GLU A 99 22.59 -13.46 23.15
CA GLU A 99 23.28 -12.47 22.32
C GLU A 99 23.26 -12.84 20.83
N GLU A 100 23.50 -14.12 20.53
CA GLU A 100 23.43 -14.67 19.18
C GLU A 100 22.01 -14.59 18.61
N LYS A 101 21.02 -14.96 19.43
CA LYS A 101 19.60 -14.87 19.05
C LYS A 101 19.23 -13.44 18.70
N GLU A 102 19.66 -12.46 19.50
CA GLU A 102 19.37 -11.05 19.27
C GLU A 102 20.02 -10.54 17.97
N LYS A 103 21.31 -10.86 17.76
CA LYS A 103 22.03 -10.51 16.53
C LYS A 103 21.38 -11.12 15.28
N LEU A 104 21.00 -12.39 15.35
CA LEU A 104 20.34 -13.11 14.25
C LEU A 104 18.98 -12.50 13.92
N LEU A 105 18.10 -12.33 14.92
CA LEU A 105 16.77 -11.77 14.70
C LEU A 105 16.84 -10.33 14.18
N ARG A 106 17.79 -9.53 14.66
CA ARG A 106 18.03 -8.18 14.14
C ARG A 106 18.40 -8.20 12.65
N LEU A 107 19.26 -9.13 12.24
CA LEU A 107 19.65 -9.28 10.84
C LEU A 107 18.46 -9.75 9.98
N CYS A 108 17.72 -10.76 10.43
CA CYS A 108 16.56 -11.28 9.72
C CYS A 108 15.46 -10.22 9.55
N ARG A 109 15.20 -9.41 10.59
CA ARG A 109 14.25 -8.28 10.51
C ARG A 109 14.71 -7.22 9.51
N LYS A 110 16.02 -6.94 9.44
CA LYS A 110 16.59 -5.97 8.49
C LYS A 110 16.38 -6.39 7.02
N TYR A 111 16.35 -7.69 6.74
CA TYR A 111 16.19 -8.24 5.38
C TYR A 111 14.91 -9.10 5.26
N THR A 112 13.81 -8.63 5.84
CA THR A 112 12.53 -9.38 5.90
C THR A 112 11.96 -9.66 4.50
N ASP A 113 12.22 -8.77 3.55
CA ASP A 113 11.82 -8.83 2.14
C ASP A 113 12.41 -10.02 1.36
N LEU A 114 13.55 -10.55 1.81
CA LEU A 114 14.17 -11.74 1.21
C LEU A 114 13.44 -13.04 1.58
N PHE A 115 12.70 -13.06 2.69
CA PHE A 115 12.03 -14.26 3.16
C PHE A 115 10.63 -14.38 2.55
N LYS A 116 10.41 -15.47 1.80
CA LYS A 116 9.07 -15.85 1.33
C LYS A 116 8.33 -16.61 2.44
N LYS A 117 7.11 -16.19 2.72
CA LYS A 117 6.23 -16.85 3.68
C LYS A 117 5.48 -18.00 3.00
N PRO A 118 5.04 -19.02 3.75
CA PRO A 118 4.15 -20.04 3.21
C PRO A 118 2.93 -19.40 2.54
N GLY A 119 2.73 -19.67 1.25
CA GLY A 119 1.65 -19.10 0.44
C GLY A 119 2.05 -17.89 -0.41
N ASP A 120 3.27 -17.34 -0.24
CA ASP A 120 3.77 -16.29 -1.12
C ASP A 120 4.13 -16.84 -2.50
N ASN A 121 3.87 -16.04 -3.54
CA ASN A 121 4.30 -16.38 -4.90
C ASN A 121 5.83 -16.36 -4.99
N LEU A 122 6.38 -17.42 -5.60
CA LEU A 122 7.81 -17.49 -5.93
C LEU A 122 8.13 -16.45 -7.00
N SER A 123 9.11 -15.59 -6.73
CA SER A 123 9.65 -14.66 -7.71
C SER A 123 10.60 -15.40 -8.65
N PHE A 124 10.50 -15.13 -9.95
CA PHE A 124 11.49 -15.59 -10.94
C PHE A 124 12.55 -14.51 -11.19
N THR A 125 13.76 -14.91 -11.55
CA THR A 125 14.81 -13.98 -11.98
C THR A 125 14.67 -13.70 -13.47
N ASN A 126 14.79 -12.43 -13.88
CA ASN A 126 14.67 -12.06 -15.30
C ASN A 126 15.97 -12.37 -16.11
N SER A 127 16.98 -12.94 -15.46
CA SER A 127 18.31 -13.16 -16.02
C SER A 127 18.39 -14.35 -16.98
N VAL A 128 17.48 -15.32 -16.87
CA VAL A 128 17.48 -16.51 -17.74
C VAL A 128 16.05 -16.78 -18.20
N LYS A 129 15.78 -16.47 -19.47
CA LYS A 129 14.59 -16.98 -20.16
C LYS A 129 14.94 -18.35 -20.70
N GLN A 130 14.31 -19.40 -20.16
CA GLN A 130 14.45 -20.74 -20.73
C GLN A 130 13.65 -20.82 -22.03
N GLU A 131 14.31 -21.22 -23.11
CA GLU A 131 13.70 -21.52 -24.40
C GLU A 131 13.84 -23.03 -24.65
N ILE A 132 12.73 -23.70 -24.95
CA ILE A 132 12.76 -25.09 -25.42
C ILE A 132 12.96 -25.05 -26.92
N ARG A 133 14.17 -25.39 -27.37
CA ARG A 133 14.48 -25.48 -28.80
C ARG A 133 13.84 -26.73 -29.37
N THR A 134 12.81 -26.56 -30.20
CA THR A 134 12.22 -27.65 -30.99
C THR A 134 13.03 -27.87 -32.27
N ILE A 135 12.88 -29.05 -32.86
CA ILE A 135 13.55 -29.38 -34.14
C ILE A 135 12.81 -28.70 -35.31
N ASP A 136 11.49 -28.53 -35.16
CA ASP A 136 10.59 -27.89 -36.11
C ASP A 136 9.48 -27.10 -35.37
N ASP A 137 8.76 -26.26 -36.10
CA ASP A 137 7.62 -25.47 -35.60
C ASP A 137 6.28 -26.22 -35.73
N LEU A 138 6.32 -27.56 -35.90
CA LEU A 138 5.12 -28.37 -36.09
C LEU A 138 4.49 -28.74 -34.75
N SER A 139 3.31 -28.19 -34.47
CA SER A 139 2.54 -28.55 -33.28
C SER A 139 2.01 -29.99 -33.39
N ILE A 140 2.38 -30.84 -32.43
CA ILE A 140 1.87 -32.21 -32.33
C ILE A 140 0.59 -32.20 -31.49
N HIS A 141 -0.56 -32.40 -32.13
CA HIS A 141 -1.84 -32.56 -31.45
C HIS A 141 -2.13 -34.05 -31.18
N THR A 142 -2.02 -34.47 -29.93
CA THR A 142 -2.37 -35.84 -29.50
C THR A 142 -3.65 -35.82 -28.68
N LYS A 143 -4.60 -36.72 -28.99
CA LYS A 143 -5.82 -36.88 -28.16
C LYS A 143 -5.42 -37.36 -26.76
N SER A 144 -5.87 -36.66 -25.71
CA SER A 144 -5.70 -37.12 -24.33
C SER A 144 -6.37 -38.48 -24.14
N TYR A 145 -5.67 -39.42 -23.52
CA TYR A 145 -6.27 -40.69 -23.10
C TYR A 145 -7.38 -40.41 -22.08
N ARG A 146 -8.45 -41.22 -22.13
CA ARG A 146 -9.49 -41.15 -21.11
C ARG A 146 -8.89 -41.51 -19.76
N HIS A 147 -8.94 -40.57 -18.83
CA HIS A 147 -8.57 -40.85 -17.44
C HIS A 147 -9.56 -41.89 -16.89
N PRO A 148 -9.08 -42.99 -16.27
CA PRO A 148 -9.97 -43.97 -15.68
C PRO A 148 -10.78 -43.31 -14.55
N LEU A 149 -12.07 -43.62 -14.49
CA LEU A 149 -12.90 -43.26 -13.34
C LEU A 149 -12.47 -44.16 -12.18
N SER A 150 -11.96 -43.57 -11.11
CA SER A 150 -11.69 -44.23 -9.83
C SER A 150 -12.99 -44.48 -9.07
#